data_AF-A0A090X4H7-F1
#
_entry.id   AF-A0A090X4H7-F1
#
_cell.length_a   1.000
_cell.length_b   1.000
_cell.length_c   1.000
_cell.angle_alpha   90.00
_cell.angle_beta   90.00
_cell.angle_gamma   90.00
#
_symmetry.space_group_name_H-M   'P 1'
#
loop_
_entity.id
_entity.type
_entity.pdbx_description
1 polymer ?
#
loop_
_entity_poly.entity_id
_entity_poly.type
_entity_poly.pdbx_seq_one_letter_code
_entity_poly.pdbx_strand_id
1 'polypeptide(L)'
;MSAEKETISPIKMDDIPVKTISFSEENKKTQVHITFERPEVIHQMKLNITGPALYSRNATLYALRSREEKRNIETYRKVISSFSLRSDKDLVFDIPPMVEGELYLEIENKDNPKLQINSIEFMQKPVYMVAALKPQTTYKVTAGNKALNFPDYDISEVANTLKKTLSLATITSIKTIEPAKEAVTQTSFWQQPWFMWCCIGVAGLFIGIYASNLIKDLNKKQV
;
A
#
# COMPACT_ATOMS: atom_id res chain seq x y z
N MET A 1 6.09 36.55 -12.91
CA MET A 1 5.96 35.32 -12.09
C MET A 1 7.27 35.11 -11.38
N SER A 2 7.29 35.33 -10.06
CA SER A 2 8.49 35.22 -9.23
C SER A 2 8.79 33.74 -8.98
N ALA A 3 9.94 33.26 -9.43
CA ALA A 3 10.39 31.90 -9.14
C ALA A 3 10.83 31.83 -7.67
N GLU A 4 10.14 31.02 -6.88
CA GLU A 4 10.48 30.74 -5.49
C GLU A 4 11.84 30.02 -5.44
N LYS A 5 12.73 30.49 -4.56
CA LYS A 5 14.09 29.97 -4.38
C LYS A 5 14.15 29.38 -2.98
N GLU A 6 14.32 28.06 -2.88
CA GLU A 6 14.53 27.41 -1.59
C GLU A 6 16.01 27.11 -1.36
N THR A 7 16.45 27.36 -0.12
CA THR A 7 17.76 26.93 0.39
C THR A 7 17.53 25.61 1.12
N ILE A 8 18.39 24.62 0.93
CA ILE A 8 18.37 23.33 1.65
C ILE A 8 18.66 23.55 3.15
N SER A 9 17.63 23.94 3.89
CA SER A 9 17.58 24.19 5.33
C SER A 9 16.15 23.95 5.82
N PRO A 10 15.95 23.56 7.09
CA PRO A 10 15.39 22.24 7.46
C PRO A 10 14.20 21.81 6.60
N ILE A 11 14.19 20.52 6.22
CA ILE A 11 13.16 19.90 5.37
C ILE A 11 11.78 20.19 5.97
N LYS A 12 11.03 21.11 5.35
CA LYS A 12 9.64 21.35 5.66
C LYS A 12 8.86 20.10 5.25
N MET A 13 8.16 19.50 6.20
CA MET A 13 7.33 18.34 5.90
C MET A 13 6.06 18.79 5.15
N ASP A 14 5.57 17.93 4.25
CA ASP A 14 4.30 18.11 3.57
C ASP A 14 3.19 17.34 4.30
N ASP A 15 2.04 17.97 4.47
CA ASP A 15 0.87 17.33 5.08
C ASP A 15 0.23 16.32 4.12
N ILE A 16 -0.14 15.16 4.67
CA ILE A 16 -0.83 14.10 3.95
C ILE A 16 -2.34 14.23 4.23
N PRO A 17 -3.18 14.38 3.19
CA PRO A 17 -4.62 14.47 3.39
C PRO A 17 -5.18 13.13 3.87
N VAL A 18 -5.82 13.16 5.03
CA VAL A 18 -6.55 12.01 5.58
C VAL A 18 -7.98 12.02 5.06
N LYS A 19 -8.45 10.88 4.54
CA LYS A 19 -9.81 10.75 4.02
C LYS A 19 -10.83 10.59 5.14
N THR A 20 -10.55 9.71 6.10
CA THR A 20 -11.47 9.45 7.21
C THR A 20 -10.70 9.01 8.46
N ILE A 21 -11.19 9.45 9.62
CA ILE A 21 -10.75 8.99 10.93
C ILE A 21 -12.00 8.54 11.68
N SER A 22 -12.05 7.28 12.10
CA SER A 22 -13.13 6.76 12.93
C SER A 22 -12.59 6.24 14.27
N PHE A 23 -13.41 6.37 15.30
CA PHE A 23 -13.06 5.98 16.66
C PHE A 23 -14.00 4.88 17.13
N SER A 24 -13.43 3.85 17.72
CA SER A 24 -14.17 2.82 18.45
C SER A 24 -13.51 2.54 19.79
N GLU A 25 -14.27 1.97 20.71
CA GLU A 25 -13.78 1.61 22.03
C GLU A 25 -14.17 0.18 22.34
N GLU A 26 -13.18 -0.61 22.70
CA GLU A 26 -13.37 -2.03 23.05
C GLU A 26 -12.29 -2.44 24.05
N ASN A 27 -12.66 -3.26 25.04
CA ASN A 27 -11.71 -3.89 25.96
C ASN A 27 -10.72 -2.91 26.63
N LYS A 28 -11.22 -1.75 27.10
CA LYS A 28 -10.42 -0.67 27.73
C LYS A 28 -9.34 -0.09 26.81
N LYS A 29 -9.59 -0.11 25.50
CA LYS A 29 -8.72 0.46 24.48
C LYS A 29 -9.54 1.35 23.55
N THR A 30 -8.95 2.48 23.17
CA THR A 30 -9.47 3.29 22.07
C THR A 30 -8.77 2.85 20.79
N GLN A 31 -9.54 2.44 19.80
CA GLN A 31 -9.04 2.16 18.46
C GLN A 31 -9.40 3.34 17.56
N VAL A 32 -8.42 3.82 16.82
CA VAL A 32 -8.60 4.84 15.79
C VAL A 32 -8.27 4.20 14.46
N HIS A 33 -9.22 4.20 13.54
CA HIS A 33 -9.01 3.73 12.18
C HIS A 33 -8.86 4.94 11.26
N ILE A 34 -7.72 4.99 10.56
CA ILE A 34 -7.33 6.08 9.67
C ILE A 34 -7.27 5.52 8.25
N THR A 35 -7.97 6.18 7.33
CA THR A 35 -7.98 5.81 5.91
C THR A 35 -7.50 7.00 5.07
N PHE A 36 -6.65 6.71 4.08
CA PHE A 36 -6.16 7.66 3.08
C PHE A 36 -6.89 7.45 1.74
N GLU A 37 -6.88 8.43 0.84
CA GLU A 37 -7.48 8.27 -0.50
C GLU A 37 -6.77 7.22 -1.36
N ARG A 38 -5.47 7.05 -1.11
CA ARG A 38 -4.57 6.11 -1.77
C ARG A 38 -3.46 5.73 -0.79
N PRO A 39 -2.63 4.72 -1.10
CA PRO A 39 -1.45 4.44 -0.28
C PRO A 39 -0.47 5.61 -0.29
N GLU A 40 -0.13 6.13 0.89
CA GLU A 40 0.75 7.29 1.06
C GLU A 40 2.05 6.92 1.79
N VAL A 41 3.12 7.69 1.56
CA VAL A 41 4.43 7.49 2.21
C VAL A 41 4.49 8.30 3.50
N ILE A 42 4.35 7.63 4.63
CA ILE A 42 4.20 8.30 5.93
C ILE A 42 5.55 8.33 6.64
N HIS A 43 5.95 9.51 7.10
CA HIS A 43 7.22 9.72 7.82
C HIS A 43 7.03 10.20 9.26
N GLN A 44 5.94 10.91 9.53
CA GLN A 44 5.68 11.46 10.85
C GLN A 44 4.17 11.51 11.11
N MET A 45 3.79 11.35 12.38
CA MET A 45 2.44 11.52 12.88
C MET A 45 2.46 12.50 14.04
N LYS A 46 1.50 13.42 14.05
CA LYS A 46 1.32 14.40 15.11
C LYS A 46 -0.11 14.29 15.66
N LEU A 47 -0.23 14.24 16.98
CA LEU A 47 -1.53 14.22 17.65
C LEU A 47 -1.78 15.52 18.39
N ASN A 48 -3.03 15.97 18.37
CA ASN A 48 -3.53 17.01 19.25
C ASN A 48 -4.56 16.41 20.22
N ILE A 49 -4.20 16.33 21.50
CA ILE A 49 -5.06 15.81 22.57
C ILE A 49 -5.49 16.97 23.46
N THR A 50 -6.80 17.17 23.60
CA THR A 50 -7.39 18.28 24.37
C THR A 50 -7.81 17.89 25.79
N GLY A 51 -7.90 16.59 26.08
CA GLY A 51 -8.27 16.13 27.40
C GLY A 51 -8.12 14.62 27.60
N PRO A 52 -8.06 14.14 28.85
CA PRO A 52 -7.92 14.89 30.09
C PRO A 52 -6.58 15.66 30.18
N ALA A 53 -6.46 16.62 31.11
CA ALA A 53 -5.27 17.50 31.19
C ALA A 53 -3.96 16.75 31.49
N LEU A 54 -4.05 15.68 32.29
CA LEU A 54 -2.91 14.82 32.62
C LEU A 54 -3.17 13.41 32.11
N TYR A 55 -2.25 12.90 31.30
CA TYR A 55 -2.31 11.53 30.79
C TYR A 55 -0.91 10.97 30.52
N SER A 56 -0.83 9.64 30.61
CA SER A 56 0.31 8.84 30.18
C SER A 56 -0.22 7.50 29.67
N ARG A 57 -0.26 7.32 28.36
CA ARG A 57 -0.82 6.13 27.69
C ARG A 57 0.22 5.50 26.77
N ASN A 58 0.15 4.18 26.64
CA ASN A 58 0.84 3.49 25.57
C ASN A 58 -0.09 3.46 24.36
N ALA A 59 0.47 3.75 23.19
CA ALA A 59 -0.23 3.63 21.92
C ALA A 59 0.57 2.77 20.96
N THR A 60 -0.12 2.00 20.12
CA THR A 60 0.49 1.15 19.10
C THR A 60 -0.12 1.48 17.76
N LEU A 61 0.73 1.84 16.80
CA LEU A 61 0.37 2.03 15.41
C LEU A 61 0.65 0.73 14.65
N TYR A 62 -0.34 0.23 13.94
CA TYR A 62 -0.23 -1.00 13.16
C TYR A 62 -1.05 -0.90 11.87
N ALA A 63 -0.74 -1.79 10.94
CA ALA A 63 -1.56 -2.02 9.75
C ALA A 63 -2.04 -3.48 9.75
N LEU A 64 -3.23 -3.72 9.19
CA LEU A 64 -3.70 -5.08 8.97
C LEU A 64 -3.04 -5.66 7.73
N ARG A 65 -2.68 -6.94 7.81
CA ARG A 65 -2.08 -7.71 6.73
C ARG A 65 -2.74 -9.06 6.64
N SER A 66 -2.83 -9.60 5.43
CA SER A 66 -3.33 -10.94 5.20
C SER A 66 -2.19 -11.85 4.77
N ARG A 67 -2.14 -13.06 5.31
CA ARG A 67 -1.25 -14.12 4.88
C ARG A 67 -2.08 -15.35 4.52
N GLU A 68 -1.76 -15.96 3.39
CA GLU A 68 -2.30 -17.27 3.06
C GLU A 68 -1.46 -18.34 3.74
N GLU A 69 -2.08 -19.10 4.64
CA GLU A 69 -1.47 -20.26 5.27
C GLU A 69 -2.33 -21.49 4.99
N LYS A 70 -1.77 -22.46 4.25
CA LYS A 70 -2.36 -23.79 4.01
C LYS A 70 -3.86 -23.76 3.64
N ARG A 71 -4.23 -22.89 2.68
CA ARG A 71 -5.59 -22.68 2.14
C ARG A 71 -6.53 -21.80 2.99
N ASN A 72 -6.05 -21.20 4.07
CA ASN A 72 -6.80 -20.20 4.84
C ASN A 72 -6.13 -18.82 4.73
N ILE A 73 -6.93 -17.77 4.63
CA ILE A 73 -6.44 -16.38 4.69
C ILE A 73 -6.58 -15.93 6.14
N GLU A 74 -5.46 -15.69 6.81
CA GLU A 74 -5.44 -15.12 8.16
C GLU A 74 -5.08 -13.64 8.08
N THR A 75 -5.88 -12.80 8.75
CA THR A 75 -5.58 -11.39 8.93
C THR A 75 -4.90 -11.17 10.26
N TYR A 76 -3.71 -10.58 10.25
CA TYR A 76 -2.91 -10.29 11.43
C TYR A 76 -2.53 -8.80 11.51
N ARG A 77 -2.19 -8.37 12.72
CA ARG A 77 -1.72 -7.00 12.99
C ARG A 77 -0.21 -6.94 12.78
N LYS A 78 0.24 -6.14 11.81
CA LYS A 78 1.65 -5.80 11.66
C LYS A 78 1.94 -4.50 12.40
N VAL A 79 2.56 -4.61 13.57
CA VAL A 79 3.00 -3.45 14.36
C VAL A 79 4.05 -2.66 13.57
N ILE A 80 3.83 -1.36 13.49
CA ILE A 80 4.71 -0.41 12.80
C ILE A 80 5.57 0.29 13.86
N SER A 81 4.93 0.83 14.89
CA SER A 81 5.60 1.54 15.97
C SER A 81 4.74 1.60 17.23
N SER A 82 5.38 1.82 18.38
CA SER A 82 4.73 2.01 19.66
C SER A 82 5.21 3.31 20.29
N PHE A 83 4.29 4.02 20.93
CA PHE A 83 4.50 5.38 21.42
C PHE A 83 4.04 5.53 22.87
N SER A 84 4.64 6.49 23.57
CA SER A 84 4.15 6.94 24.88
C SER A 84 3.50 8.30 24.71
N LEU A 85 2.16 8.34 24.76
CA LEU A 85 1.38 9.57 24.73
C LEU A 85 1.39 10.17 26.13
N ARG A 86 2.05 11.32 26.31
CA ARG A 86 2.12 12.01 27.60
C ARG A 86 1.76 13.47 27.46
N SER A 87 1.03 14.01 28.43
CA SER A 87 0.62 15.41 28.46
C SER A 87 1.76 16.41 28.62
N ASP A 88 2.94 15.96 29.07
CA ASP A 88 4.13 16.78 29.32
C ASP A 88 5.17 16.74 28.18
N LYS A 89 4.83 16.13 27.04
CA LYS A 89 5.71 16.00 25.88
C LYS A 89 4.99 16.41 24.61
N ASP A 90 5.76 16.81 23.62
CA ASP A 90 5.25 16.96 22.27
C ASP A 90 4.79 15.62 21.72
N LEU A 91 3.60 15.61 21.12
CA LEU A 91 2.98 14.41 20.54
C LEU A 91 3.30 14.30 19.05
N VAL A 92 4.58 14.45 18.72
CA VAL A 92 5.11 14.32 17.36
C VAL A 92 5.98 13.08 17.32
N PHE A 93 5.64 12.15 16.44
CA PHE A 93 6.25 10.82 16.38
C PHE A 93 6.77 10.54 14.98
N ASP A 94 8.08 10.28 14.88
CA ASP A 94 8.66 9.77 13.66
C ASP A 94 8.24 8.31 13.44
N ILE A 95 7.90 8.02 12.19
CA ILE A 95 7.39 6.74 11.75
C ILE A 95 8.43 6.10 10.83
N PRO A 96 8.76 4.81 11.04
CA PRO A 96 9.61 4.08 10.11
C PRO A 96 9.03 4.11 8.68
N PRO A 97 9.85 4.31 7.63
CA PRO A 97 9.36 4.46 6.26
C PRO A 97 8.42 3.33 5.85
N MET A 98 7.20 3.68 5.45
CA MET A 98 6.20 2.73 4.99
C MET A 98 5.24 3.35 3.99
N VAL A 99 4.51 2.49 3.28
CA VAL A 99 3.47 2.88 2.32
C VAL A 99 2.17 2.19 2.71
N GLU A 100 1.19 2.95 3.17
CA GLU A 100 -0.07 2.43 3.69
C GLU A 100 -1.26 3.26 3.20
N GLY A 101 -2.36 2.58 2.86
CA GLY A 101 -3.65 3.24 2.60
C GLY A 101 -4.56 3.26 3.83
N GLU A 102 -4.30 2.40 4.81
CA GLU A 102 -5.05 2.29 6.06
C GLU A 102 -4.10 2.05 7.23
N LEU A 103 -4.39 2.71 8.35
CA LEU A 103 -3.64 2.62 9.60
C LEU A 103 -4.58 2.51 10.79
N TYR A 104 -4.10 1.85 11.83
CA TYR A 104 -4.82 1.67 13.08
C TYR A 104 -3.94 2.13 14.22
N LEU A 105 -4.45 3.05 15.04
CA LEU A 105 -3.83 3.48 16.29
C LEU A 105 -4.65 2.92 17.45
N GLU A 106 -4.05 2.04 18.25
CA GLU A 106 -4.65 1.52 19.46
C GLU A 106 -4.04 2.19 20.68
N ILE A 107 -4.86 2.79 21.53
CA ILE A 107 -4.46 3.48 22.75
C ILE A 107 -4.98 2.70 23.96
N GLU A 108 -4.08 2.34 24.88
CA GLU A 108 -4.43 1.61 26.10
C GLU A 108 -4.97 2.57 27.17
N ASN A 109 -6.30 2.61 27.34
CA ASN A 109 -6.94 3.47 28.36
C ASN A 109 -6.74 2.92 29.78
N LYS A 110 -6.64 1.59 29.93
CA LYS A 110 -6.70 0.91 31.24
C LYS A 110 -7.99 1.33 31.96
N ASP A 111 -7.92 1.76 33.23
CA ASP A 111 -9.09 2.21 33.99
C ASP A 111 -9.38 3.71 33.87
N ASN A 112 -8.83 4.37 32.85
CA ASN A 112 -8.95 5.82 32.70
C ASN A 112 -9.93 6.18 31.59
N PRO A 113 -10.53 7.38 31.64
CA PRO A 113 -11.36 7.86 30.55
C PRO A 113 -10.55 7.97 29.25
N LYS A 114 -11.25 7.81 28.12
CA LYS A 114 -10.69 7.98 26.78
C LYS A 114 -10.06 9.37 26.61
N LEU A 115 -9.01 9.44 25.80
CA LEU A 115 -8.42 10.70 25.38
C LEU A 115 -9.36 11.41 24.38
N GLN A 116 -9.51 12.72 24.52
CA GLN A 116 -10.16 13.59 23.54
C GLN A 116 -9.10 14.02 22.53
N ILE A 117 -9.16 13.46 21.32
CA ILE A 117 -8.23 13.75 20.22
C ILE A 117 -8.91 14.71 19.27
N ASN A 118 -8.36 15.91 19.10
CA ASN A 118 -8.86 16.94 18.20
C ASN A 118 -8.39 16.73 16.76
N SER A 119 -7.11 16.41 16.57
CA SER A 119 -6.53 16.12 15.25
C SER A 119 -5.47 15.02 15.33
N ILE A 120 -5.36 14.28 14.22
CA ILE A 120 -4.25 13.39 13.92
C ILE A 120 -3.75 13.79 12.54
N GLU A 121 -2.56 14.37 12.50
CA GLU A 121 -1.90 14.89 11.30
C GLU A 121 -0.82 13.89 10.88
N PHE A 122 -0.74 13.58 9.59
CA PHE A 122 0.32 12.76 9.02
C PHE A 122 1.12 13.58 8.02
N MET A 123 2.42 13.35 8.01
CA MET A 123 3.35 14.16 7.23
C MET A 123 4.37 13.29 6.50
N GLN A 124 4.81 13.78 5.35
CA GLN A 124 5.87 13.17 4.55
C GLN A 124 7.04 14.13 4.33
N LYS A 125 8.24 13.55 4.16
CA LYS A 125 9.40 14.32 3.72
C LYS A 125 9.28 14.60 2.22
N PRO A 126 9.38 15.86 1.76
CA PRO A 126 9.43 16.17 0.34
C PRO A 126 10.66 15.51 -0.30
N VAL A 127 10.47 15.04 -1.52
CA VAL A 127 11.55 14.50 -2.36
C VAL A 127 11.75 15.44 -3.53
N TYR A 128 12.98 15.91 -3.69
CA TYR A 128 13.35 16.81 -4.78
C TYR A 128 14.04 16.02 -5.89
N MET A 129 13.71 16.36 -7.13
CA MET A 129 14.37 15.84 -8.34
C MET A 129 15.06 17.01 -9.05
N VAL A 130 16.35 16.84 -9.36
CA VAL A 130 17.10 17.81 -10.16
C VAL A 130 17.14 17.31 -11.60
N ALA A 131 16.80 18.17 -12.54
CA ALA A 131 16.82 17.85 -13.97
C ALA A 131 17.26 19.06 -14.80
N ALA A 132 17.99 18.80 -15.89
CA ALA A 132 18.32 19.79 -16.90
C ALA A 132 17.18 19.90 -17.92
N LEU A 133 16.29 20.87 -17.74
CA LEU A 133 15.10 21.07 -18.57
C LEU A 133 15.28 22.25 -19.54
N LYS A 134 14.69 22.14 -20.74
CA LYS A 134 14.63 23.26 -21.70
C LYS A 134 13.51 24.24 -21.30
N PRO A 135 13.73 25.55 -21.45
CA PRO A 135 12.69 26.55 -21.16
C PRO A 135 11.46 26.35 -22.06
N GLN A 136 10.29 26.74 -21.55
CA GLN A 136 9.00 26.72 -22.27
C GLN A 136 8.60 25.34 -22.82
N THR A 137 9.10 24.26 -22.23
CA THR A 137 8.77 22.88 -22.62
C THR A 137 8.00 22.20 -21.51
N THR A 138 6.91 21.51 -21.86
CA THR A 138 6.12 20.70 -20.92
C THR A 138 6.72 19.30 -20.82
N TYR A 139 7.12 18.92 -19.61
CA TYR A 139 7.64 17.58 -19.32
C TYR A 139 6.63 16.79 -18.50
N LYS A 140 6.64 15.46 -18.66
CA LYS A 140 5.86 14.53 -17.85
C LYS A 140 6.83 13.68 -17.03
N VAL A 141 6.62 13.66 -15.72
CA VAL A 141 7.33 12.78 -14.78
C VAL A 141 6.37 11.68 -14.35
N THR A 142 6.83 10.43 -14.40
CA THR A 142 6.09 9.27 -13.89
C THR A 142 6.91 8.58 -12.80
N ALA A 143 6.25 8.14 -11.74
CA ALA A 143 6.87 7.47 -10.61
C ALA A 143 6.06 6.23 -10.20
N GLY A 144 6.63 5.37 -9.37
CA GLY A 144 5.97 4.18 -8.82
C GLY A 144 6.13 2.89 -9.63
N ASN A 145 6.89 2.90 -10.73
CA ASN A 145 7.21 1.67 -11.47
C ASN A 145 8.42 0.95 -10.85
N LYS A 146 8.15 -0.14 -10.13
CA LYS A 146 9.19 -0.96 -9.46
C LYS A 146 10.06 -1.78 -10.41
N ALA A 147 9.68 -1.92 -11.68
CA ALA A 147 10.45 -2.67 -12.67
C ALA A 147 11.56 -1.83 -13.34
N LEU A 148 11.62 -0.52 -13.07
CA LEU A 148 12.66 0.35 -13.59
C LEU A 148 13.94 0.25 -12.75
N ASN A 149 15.06 0.14 -13.43
CA ASN A 149 16.38 0.24 -12.80
C ASN A 149 16.74 1.71 -12.55
N PHE A 150 17.53 1.95 -11.50
CA PHE A 150 18.07 3.28 -11.26
C PHE A 150 19.08 3.63 -12.38
N PRO A 151 18.88 4.74 -13.10
CA PRO A 151 19.80 5.15 -14.15
C PRO A 151 21.10 5.72 -13.56
N ASP A 152 22.22 5.49 -14.23
CA ASP A 152 23.52 6.07 -13.88
C ASP A 152 23.74 7.34 -14.71
N TYR A 153 23.63 8.51 -14.08
CA TYR A 153 23.75 9.81 -14.75
C TYR A 153 24.78 10.68 -14.04
N ASP A 154 25.66 11.32 -14.82
CA ASP A 154 26.67 12.28 -14.35
C ASP A 154 26.10 13.43 -13.51
N ILE A 155 24.84 13.83 -13.77
CA ILE A 155 24.17 14.91 -13.02
C ILE A 155 24.06 14.62 -11.53
N SER A 156 24.04 13.33 -11.14
CA SER A 156 23.98 12.91 -9.73
C SER A 156 25.24 13.30 -8.96
N GLU A 157 26.40 13.27 -9.61
CA GLU A 157 27.69 13.66 -9.02
C GLU A 157 27.83 15.18 -8.88
N VAL A 158 27.24 15.93 -9.82
CA VAL A 158 27.44 17.39 -9.92
C VAL A 158 26.34 18.19 -9.21
N ALA A 159 25.14 17.61 -9.00
CA ALA A 159 23.98 18.31 -8.45
C ALA A 159 24.27 18.97 -7.09
N ASN A 160 25.02 18.29 -6.21
CA ASN A 160 25.35 18.80 -4.87
C ASN A 160 26.45 19.88 -4.86
N THR A 161 27.25 19.99 -5.93
CA THR A 161 28.27 21.03 -6.11
C THR A 161 27.71 22.36 -6.62
N LEU A 162 26.44 22.39 -7.03
CA LEU A 162 25.78 23.61 -7.49
C LEU A 162 25.54 24.54 -6.29
N LYS A 163 26.50 25.44 -6.01
CA LYS A 163 26.37 26.53 -5.01
C LYS A 163 25.26 27.54 -5.33
N LYS A 164 24.46 27.30 -6.37
CA LYS A 164 23.45 28.21 -6.92
C LYS A 164 22.07 27.66 -6.57
N THR A 165 21.21 28.53 -6.02
CA THR A 165 19.78 28.24 -5.85
C THR A 165 19.18 27.80 -7.19
N LEU A 166 18.70 26.56 -7.25
CA LEU A 166 18.01 26.03 -8.42
C LEU A 166 16.63 26.65 -8.55
N SER A 167 16.18 26.86 -9.77
CA SER A 167 14.81 27.30 -10.03
C SER A 167 13.86 26.14 -9.82
N LEU A 168 12.80 26.36 -9.03
CA LEU A 168 11.77 25.35 -8.81
C LEU A 168 10.83 25.27 -10.02
N ALA A 169 10.60 24.07 -10.53
CA ALA A 169 9.60 23.84 -11.55
C ALA A 169 8.20 23.78 -10.91
N THR A 170 7.20 24.38 -11.56
CA THR A 170 5.80 24.32 -11.08
C THR A 170 5.13 23.04 -11.56
N ILE A 171 4.52 22.30 -10.63
CA ILE A 171 3.71 21.13 -10.97
C ILE A 171 2.30 21.61 -11.34
N THR A 172 1.92 21.44 -12.61
CA THR A 172 0.60 21.89 -13.10
C THR A 172 -0.51 20.88 -12.84
N SER A 173 -0.21 19.58 -12.91
CA SER A 173 -1.21 18.52 -12.76
C SER A 173 -0.57 17.24 -12.24
N ILE A 174 -1.19 16.67 -11.21
CA ILE A 174 -0.85 15.36 -10.66
C ILE A 174 -2.01 14.43 -11.04
N LYS A 175 -1.69 13.29 -11.67
CA LYS A 175 -2.66 12.26 -12.03
C LYS A 175 -2.14 10.90 -11.58
N THR A 176 -2.96 10.19 -10.82
CA THR A 176 -2.73 8.78 -10.53
C THR A 176 -3.08 7.98 -11.77
N ILE A 177 -2.15 7.13 -12.21
CA ILE A 177 -2.36 6.21 -13.33
C ILE A 177 -2.55 4.84 -12.72
N GLU A 178 -3.74 4.26 -12.87
CA GLU A 178 -3.92 2.85 -12.55
C GLU A 178 -3.07 2.01 -13.51
N PRO A 179 -2.25 1.07 -13.01
CA PRO A 179 -1.53 0.17 -13.90
C PRO A 179 -2.56 -0.54 -14.77
N ALA A 180 -2.33 -0.57 -16.08
CA ALA A 180 -3.15 -1.38 -16.97
C ALA A 180 -3.15 -2.80 -16.39
N LYS A 181 -4.32 -3.30 -15.97
CA LYS A 181 -4.45 -4.69 -15.55
C LYS A 181 -3.84 -5.50 -16.67
N GLU A 182 -2.77 -6.24 -16.37
CA GLU A 182 -2.26 -7.23 -17.29
C GLU A 182 -3.46 -8.03 -17.75
N ALA A 183 -3.71 -8.02 -19.07
CA ALA A 183 -4.84 -8.73 -19.62
C ALA A 183 -4.64 -10.18 -19.18
N VAL A 184 -5.43 -10.63 -18.21
CA VAL A 184 -5.49 -12.03 -17.82
C VAL A 184 -5.80 -12.72 -19.13
N THR A 185 -4.81 -13.41 -19.70
CA THR A 185 -5.03 -14.22 -20.88
C THR A 185 -6.11 -15.21 -20.46
N GLN A 186 -7.35 -14.94 -20.84
CA GLN A 186 -8.45 -15.84 -20.58
C GLN A 186 -8.06 -17.12 -21.27
N THR A 187 -7.65 -18.12 -20.49
CA THR A 187 -7.30 -19.42 -21.02
C THR A 187 -8.54 -19.91 -21.77
N SER A 188 -8.35 -20.24 -23.04
CA SER A 188 -9.45 -20.58 -23.94
C SER A 188 -10.26 -21.72 -23.33
N PHE A 189 -11.56 -21.80 -23.63
CA PHE A 189 -12.48 -22.81 -23.07
C PHE A 189 -11.90 -24.25 -23.11
N TRP A 190 -11.18 -24.58 -24.18
CA TRP A 190 -10.53 -25.87 -24.42
C TRP A 190 -9.29 -26.14 -23.54
N GLN A 191 -8.68 -25.10 -22.98
CA GLN A 191 -7.51 -25.15 -22.09
C GLN A 191 -7.92 -25.30 -20.61
N GLN A 192 -9.22 -25.33 -20.32
CA GLN A 192 -9.71 -25.51 -18.96
C GLN A 192 -9.52 -26.97 -18.53
N PRO A 193 -8.96 -27.26 -17.33
CA PRO A 193 -8.69 -28.62 -16.87
C PRO A 193 -9.89 -29.56 -16.93
N TRP A 194 -11.10 -29.06 -16.65
CA TRP A 194 -12.33 -29.87 -16.68
C TRP A 194 -12.70 -30.35 -18.09
N PHE A 195 -12.39 -29.57 -19.13
CA PHE A 195 -12.65 -29.94 -20.52
C PHE A 195 -11.80 -31.16 -20.93
N MET A 196 -10.53 -31.19 -20.50
CA MET A 196 -9.65 -32.35 -20.70
C MET A 196 -10.19 -33.62 -20.02
N TRP A 197 -10.71 -33.50 -18.79
CA TRP A 197 -11.34 -34.62 -18.10
C TRP A 197 -12.60 -35.13 -18.81
N CYS A 198 -13.41 -34.24 -19.38
CA CYS A 198 -14.54 -34.64 -20.22
C CYS A 198 -14.09 -35.43 -21.46
N CYS A 199 -13.05 -34.98 -22.17
CA CYS A 199 -12.50 -35.71 -23.32
C CYS A 199 -11.97 -37.09 -22.93
N ILE A 200 -11.26 -37.21 -21.80
CA ILE A 200 -10.78 -38.49 -21.28
C ILE A 200 -11.95 -39.41 -20.93
N GLY A 201 -13.01 -38.89 -20.29
CA GLY A 201 -14.21 -39.65 -19.95
C GLY A 201 -14.93 -40.19 -21.19
N VAL A 202 -15.08 -39.36 -22.23
CA VAL A 202 -15.69 -39.77 -23.51
C VAL A 202 -14.84 -40.84 -24.19
N ALA A 203 -13.52 -40.68 -24.26
CA ALA A 203 -12.63 -41.69 -24.83
C ALA A 203 -12.71 -43.03 -24.09
N GLY A 204 -12.74 -43.00 -22.76
CA GLY A 204 -12.92 -44.19 -21.92
C GLY A 204 -14.25 -44.90 -22.17
N LEU A 205 -15.33 -44.15 -22.34
CA LEU A 205 -16.65 -44.70 -22.69
C LEU A 205 -16.62 -45.44 -24.04
N PHE A 206 -16.03 -44.81 -25.07
CA PHE A 206 -15.91 -45.44 -26.39
C PHE A 206 -15.13 -46.75 -26.32
N ILE A 207 -13.97 -46.75 -25.66
CA ILE A 207 -13.15 -47.97 -25.50
C ILE A 207 -13.95 -49.06 -24.76
N GLY A 208 -14.70 -48.70 -23.71
CA GLY A 208 -15.54 -49.63 -22.96
C GLY A 208 -16.64 -50.27 -23.81
N ILE A 209 -17.33 -49.48 -24.64
CA ILE A 209 -18.38 -49.98 -25.55
C ILE A 209 -17.81 -50.96 -26.57
N TYR A 210 -16.70 -50.59 -27.23
CA TYR A 210 -16.07 -51.45 -28.23
C TYR A 210 -15.52 -52.74 -27.62
N ALA A 211 -14.86 -52.66 -26.45
CA ALA A 211 -14.38 -53.84 -25.74
C ALA A 211 -15.55 -54.78 -25.35
N SER A 212 -16.66 -54.22 -24.85
CA SER A 212 -17.85 -55.01 -24.53
C SER A 212 -18.47 -55.67 -25.76
N ASN A 213 -18.50 -55.00 -26.91
CA ASN A 213 -19.03 -55.57 -28.14
C ASN A 213 -18.12 -56.69 -28.67
N LEU A 214 -16.79 -56.51 -28.60
CA LEU A 214 -15.83 -57.54 -29.00
C LEU A 214 -15.97 -58.82 -28.16
N ILE A 215 -16.12 -58.68 -26.84
CA ILE A 215 -16.32 -59.83 -25.94
C ILE A 215 -17.65 -60.55 -26.24
N LYS A 216 -18.73 -59.79 -26.53
CA LYS A 216 -20.01 -60.37 -26.93
C LYS A 216 -19.92 -61.15 -28.25
N ASP A 217 -19.16 -60.63 -29.22
CA ASP A 217 -18.97 -61.30 -30.52
C ASP A 217 -18.09 -62.56 -30.41
N LEU A 218 -17.11 -62.56 -29.49
CA LEU A 218 -16.32 -63.77 -29.18
C LEU A 218 -17.17 -64.87 -28.53
N ASN A 219 -18.05 -64.52 -27.58
CA ASN A 219 -18.95 -65.48 -26.93
C ASN A 219 -20.05 -66.02 -27.86
N LYS A 220 -20.42 -65.28 -28.92
CA LYS A 220 -21.41 -65.74 -29.92
C LYS A 220 -20.85 -66.77 -30.90
N LYS A 221 -19.53 -66.96 -30.99
CA LYS A 221 -18.88 -67.92 -31.91
C LYS A 221 -18.64 -69.31 -31.30
N GLN A 222 -19.21 -69.62 -30.14
CA GLN A 222 -19.07 -70.90 -29.43
C GLN A 222 -20.37 -71.72 -29.36
N VAL A 223 -21.27 -71.57 -30.34
CA VAL A 223 -22.41 -72.49 -30.57
C VAL A 223 -22.36 -73.00 -32.00
#